data_AF-A0A844I7P3-F1
#
_entry.id   AF-A0A844I7P3-F1
#
_cell.length_a   1.000
_cell.length_b   1.000
_cell.length_c   1.000
_cell.angle_alpha   90.00
_cell.angle_beta   90.00
_cell.angle_gamma   90.00
#
_symmetry.space_group_name_H-M   'P 1'
#
loop_
_entity.id
_entity.type
_entity.pdbx_description
1 polymer ?
#
loop_
_entity_poly.entity_id
_entity_poly.type
_entity_poly.pdbx_seq_one_letter_code
_entity_poly.pdbx_strand_id
1 'polypeptide(L)'
;MATEAANNENHLLIIEDHQGRKKFFLEDPVYSIGRDRDCNIRLFSQFVSRYHATLVRLPRPNSQRYYYRIVDGDAKGKPSSNGLIINGQKIPTHNLRNNRILI
;
A
#
# COMPACT_ATOMS: atom_id res chain seq x y z
N MET A 1 9.03 -27.33 17.48
CA MET A 1 9.01 -27.02 16.03
C MET A 1 9.47 -25.59 15.87
N ALA A 2 10.49 -25.36 15.05
CA ALA A 2 11.26 -24.13 15.03
C ALA A 2 10.38 -22.93 14.64
N THR A 3 10.39 -21.91 15.49
CA THR A 3 9.93 -20.55 15.22
C THR A 3 10.70 -20.00 14.02
N GLU A 4 10.01 -19.81 12.90
CA GLU A 4 10.52 -19.04 11.77
C GLU A 4 10.83 -17.63 12.28
N ALA A 5 12.13 -17.32 12.37
CA ALA A 5 12.59 -15.97 12.63
C ALA A 5 12.07 -15.09 11.49
N ALA A 6 11.01 -14.35 11.75
CA ALA A 6 10.52 -13.29 10.88
C ALA A 6 11.71 -12.37 10.60
N ASN A 7 12.21 -12.45 9.37
CA ASN A 7 13.26 -11.61 8.87
C ASN A 7 12.74 -10.17 8.93
N ASN A 8 13.12 -9.46 10.00
CA ASN A 8 12.58 -8.17 10.44
C ASN A 8 13.05 -7.02 9.52
N GLU A 9 12.82 -7.15 8.22
CA GLU A 9 12.87 -6.01 7.31
C GLU A 9 11.61 -5.17 7.57
N ASN A 10 11.74 -4.19 8.46
CA ASN A 10 10.66 -3.26 8.76
C ASN A 10 10.27 -2.49 7.49
N HIS A 11 9.19 -2.91 6.83
CA HIS A 11 8.64 -2.22 5.67
C HIS A 11 7.85 -1.00 6.16
N LEU A 12 8.49 0.17 6.09
CA LEU A 12 7.88 1.43 6.48
C LEU A 12 7.18 2.08 5.28
N LEU A 13 5.86 2.27 5.40
CA LEU A 13 5.09 3.15 4.51
C LEU A 13 4.90 4.51 5.17
N ILE A 14 5.20 5.56 4.42
CA ILE A 14 5.00 6.94 4.84
C ILE A 14 3.91 7.54 3.97
N ILE A 15 2.89 8.10 4.62
CA ILE A 15 1.75 8.73 3.97
C ILE A 15 1.67 10.16 4.44
N GLU A 16 1.34 11.05 3.51
CA GLU A 16 1.10 12.44 3.79
C GLU A 16 -0.28 12.80 3.25
N ASP A 17 -1.19 13.18 4.15
CA ASP A 17 -2.51 13.70 3.83
C ASP A 17 -2.69 15.09 4.48
N HIS A 18 -3.90 15.67 4.43
CA HIS A 18 -4.14 16.97 5.04
C HIS A 18 -4.03 16.97 6.57
N GLN A 19 -4.03 15.80 7.22
CA GLN A 19 -3.79 15.66 8.65
C GLN A 19 -2.29 15.52 8.96
N GLY A 20 -1.43 15.61 7.94
CA GLY A 20 0.01 15.56 8.06
C GLY A 20 0.58 14.20 7.69
N ARG A 21 1.81 13.97 8.18
CA ARG A 21 2.62 12.80 7.82
C ARG A 21 2.46 11.68 8.84
N LYS A 22 2.04 10.51 8.37
CA LYS A 22 1.85 9.27 9.15
C LYS A 22 2.81 8.18 8.69
N LYS A 23 3.18 7.30 9.62
CA LYS A 23 4.09 6.18 9.41
C LYS A 23 3.35 4.88 9.73
N PHE A 24 3.42 3.90 8.83
CA PHE A 24 2.82 2.58 8.98
C PHE A 24 3.89 1.52 8.81
N PHE A 25 4.06 0.65 9.80
CA PHE A 25 4.86 -0.56 9.64
C PHE A 25 3.98 -1.64 9.02
N LEU A 26 4.44 -2.21 7.91
CA LEU A 26 3.71 -3.21 7.15
C LEU A 26 4.20 -4.61 7.55
N GLU A 27 3.28 -5.41 8.09
CA GLU A 27 3.52 -6.77 8.62
C GLU A 27 2.58 -7.78 7.96
N ASP A 28 1.34 -7.37 7.67
CA ASP A 28 0.29 -8.20 7.11
C ASP A 28 0.46 -8.46 5.61
N PRO A 29 -0.11 -9.55 5.08
CA PRO A 29 -0.04 -9.86 3.66
C PRO A 29 -0.78 -8.85 2.77
N VAL A 30 -1.84 -8.21 3.27
CA VAL A 30 -2.71 -7.31 2.50
C VAL A 30 -3.12 -6.11 3.35
N TYR A 31 -3.10 -4.92 2.76
CA TYR A 31 -3.67 -3.71 3.35
C TYR A 31 -4.59 -3.00 2.37
N SER A 32 -5.75 -2.57 2.84
CA SER A 32 -6.63 -1.65 2.12
C SER A 32 -6.27 -0.20 2.44
N ILE A 33 -6.19 0.63 1.40
CA ILE A 33 -5.94 2.07 1.47
C ILE A 33 -7.15 2.80 0.89
N GLY A 34 -7.68 3.77 1.62
CA GLY A 34 -8.78 4.58 1.12
C GLY A 34 -9.37 5.51 2.17
N ARG A 35 -10.42 6.25 1.81
CA ARG A 35 -11.06 7.20 2.75
C ARG A 35 -12.05 6.56 3.72
N ASP A 36 -12.45 5.32 3.44
CA ASP A 36 -13.39 4.60 4.28
C ASP A 36 -12.79 4.34 5.67
N ARG A 37 -13.65 4.24 6.69
CA ARG A 37 -13.23 3.96 8.06
C ARG A 37 -12.76 2.52 8.22
N ASP A 38 -13.22 1.64 7.35
CA ASP A 38 -12.93 0.21 7.37
C ASP A 38 -11.61 -0.13 6.67
N CYS A 39 -10.95 0.85 6.03
CA CYS A 39 -9.62 0.64 5.45
C CYS A 39 -8.55 0.50 6.53
N ASN A 40 -7.63 -0.45 6.34
CA ASN A 40 -6.49 -0.63 7.24
C ASN A 40 -5.65 0.66 7.34
N ILE A 41 -5.50 1.35 6.21
CA ILE A 41 -4.78 2.61 6.09
C ILE A 41 -5.76 3.66 5.57
N ARG A 42 -6.29 4.44 6.51
CA ARG A 42 -7.27 5.47 6.20
C ARG A 42 -6.61 6.77 5.77
N LEU A 43 -7.01 7.28 4.60
CA LEU A 43 -6.66 8.60 4.10
C LEU A 43 -7.81 9.57 4.32
N PHE A 44 -7.51 10.79 4.72
CA PHE A 44 -8.53 11.82 4.83
C PHE A 44 -8.46 12.69 3.57
N SER A 45 -9.34 12.42 2.60
CA SER A 45 -9.49 13.25 1.40
C SER A 45 -10.76 12.87 0.66
N GLN A 46 -11.51 13.84 0.14
CA GLN A 46 -12.68 13.59 -0.70
C GLN A 46 -12.31 13.06 -2.10
N PHE A 47 -11.07 13.29 -2.54
CA PHE A 47 -10.57 12.84 -3.83
C PHE A 47 -10.07 11.38 -3.80
N VAL A 48 -10.02 10.77 -2.62
CA VAL A 48 -9.65 9.36 -2.45
C VAL A 48 -10.93 8.51 -2.47
N SER A 49 -10.96 7.44 -3.27
CA SER A 49 -12.08 6.47 -3.23
C SER A 49 -12.19 5.78 -1.87
N ARG A 50 -13.37 5.24 -1.54
CA ARG A 50 -13.59 4.55 -0.26
C ARG A 50 -12.56 3.44 -0.02
N TYR A 51 -12.38 2.60 -1.04
CA TYR A 51 -11.29 1.65 -1.18
C TYR A 51 -10.53 2.05 -2.44
N HIS A 52 -9.43 2.78 -2.28
CA HIS A 52 -8.70 3.38 -3.40
C HIS A 52 -7.62 2.46 -3.91
N ALA A 53 -6.88 1.81 -3.02
CA ALA A 53 -5.77 0.98 -3.41
C ALA A 53 -5.61 -0.19 -2.45
N THR A 54 -4.93 -1.23 -2.91
CA THR A 54 -4.61 -2.42 -2.13
C THR A 54 -3.11 -2.64 -2.16
N LEU A 55 -2.48 -2.78 -0.99
CA LEU A 55 -1.11 -3.27 -0.88
C LEU A 55 -1.14 -4.79 -0.74
N VAL A 56 -0.27 -5.46 -1.49
CA VAL A 56 -0.12 -6.91 -1.47
C VAL A 56 1.34 -7.27 -1.24
N ARG A 57 1.58 -8.15 -0.26
CA ARG A 57 2.89 -8.74 0.03
C ARG A 57 3.18 -9.83 -0.98
N LEU A 58 4.32 -9.73 -1.66
CA LEU A 58 4.76 -10.67 -2.68
C LEU A 58 6.13 -11.26 -2.30
N PRO A 59 6.33 -12.58 -2.46
CA PRO A 59 7.63 -13.18 -2.22
C PRO A 59 8.64 -12.72 -3.27
N ARG A 60 9.90 -12.58 -2.88
CA ARG A 60 11.00 -12.37 -3.81
C ARG A 60 11.50 -13.74 -4.30
N PRO A 61 11.63 -13.96 -5.62
CA PRO A 61 12.19 -15.20 -6.16
C PRO A 61 13.53 -15.53 -5.51
N ASN A 62 13.75 -16.81 -5.18
CA ASN A 62 15.00 -17.32 -4.62
C ASN A 62 15.43 -16.68 -3.28
N SER A 63 14.51 -16.14 -2.49
CA SER A 63 14.82 -15.64 -1.15
C SER A 63 13.63 -15.79 -0.21
N GLN A 64 13.90 -15.81 1.10
CA GLN A 64 12.86 -15.75 2.14
C GLN A 64 12.32 -14.31 2.35
N ARG A 65 12.73 -13.36 1.49
CA ARG A 65 12.34 -11.96 1.59
C ARG A 65 11.06 -11.70 0.81
N TYR A 66 10.40 -10.61 1.16
CA TYR A 66 9.21 -10.14 0.46
C TYR A 66 9.33 -8.67 0.06
N TYR A 67 8.33 -8.20 -0.69
CA TYR A 67 8.14 -6.79 -1.01
C TYR A 67 6.65 -6.51 -1.10
N TYR A 68 6.27 -5.26 -0.98
CA TYR A 68 4.89 -4.83 -1.18
C TYR A 68 4.69 -4.27 -2.58
N ARG A 69 3.54 -4.56 -3.18
CA ARG A 69 3.05 -3.92 -4.40
C ARG A 69 1.76 -3.20 -4.08
N ILE A 70 1.66 -1.94 -4.49
CA ILE A 70 0.40 -1.21 -4.53
C ILE A 70 -0.32 -1.51 -5.84
N VAL A 71 -1.63 -1.70 -5.76
CA VAL A 71 -2.54 -1.97 -6.86
C VAL A 71 -3.69 -0.97 -6.73
N ASP A 72 -4.04 -0.31 -7.84
CA ASP A 72 -5.20 0.57 -7.91
C ASP A 72 -6.48 -0.25 -7.75
N GLY A 73 -7.39 0.25 -6.93
CA GLY A 73 -8.68 -0.37 -6.64
C GLY A 73 -8.73 -1.23 -5.39
N ASP A 74 -9.93 -1.76 -5.16
CA ASP A 74 -10.23 -2.65 -4.05
C ASP A 74 -9.81 -4.11 -4.32
N ALA A 75 -9.89 -4.96 -3.29
CA ALA A 75 -9.56 -6.38 -3.40
C ALA A 75 -10.45 -7.17 -4.37
N LYS A 76 -11.55 -6.57 -4.85
CA LYS A 76 -12.46 -7.17 -5.86
C LYS A 76 -12.13 -6.69 -7.28
N GLY A 77 -11.09 -5.86 -7.44
CA GLY A 77 -10.65 -5.34 -8.73
C GLY A 77 -11.44 -4.12 -9.21
N LYS A 78 -12.25 -3.48 -8.35
CA LYS A 78 -12.90 -2.23 -8.71
C LYS A 78 -11.88 -1.09 -8.65
N PRO A 79 -11.57 -0.42 -9.77
CA PRO A 79 -10.56 0.64 -9.78
C PRO A 79 -11.02 1.86 -8.99
N SER A 80 -10.06 2.68 -8.58
CA SER A 80 -10.37 3.98 -7.97
C SER A 80 -10.82 5.00 -9.02
N SER A 81 -11.32 6.14 -8.56
CA SER A 81 -11.77 7.21 -9.46
C SER A 81 -10.62 8.00 -10.08
N ASN A 82 -9.51 8.16 -9.35
CA ASN A 82 -8.40 9.03 -9.77
C ASN A 82 -7.15 8.25 -10.19
N GLY A 83 -7.02 7.00 -9.75
CA GLY A 83 -5.88 6.14 -10.01
C GLY A 83 -4.67 6.49 -9.15
N LEU A 84 -3.64 5.66 -9.22
CA LEU A 84 -2.35 5.94 -8.60
C LEU A 84 -1.48 6.75 -9.54
N ILE A 85 -0.82 7.79 -9.03
CA ILE A 85 0.12 8.61 -9.80
C ILE A 85 1.53 8.45 -9.25
N ILE A 86 2.47 8.11 -10.13
CA ILE A 86 3.88 7.90 -9.81
C ILE A 86 4.71 8.62 -10.85
N ASN A 87 5.59 9.53 -10.41
CA ASN A 87 6.37 10.40 -11.30
C ASN A 87 5.51 11.12 -12.36
N GLY A 88 4.29 11.54 -11.99
CA GLY A 88 3.35 12.22 -12.88
C GLY A 88 2.56 11.33 -13.84
N GLN A 89 2.78 10.01 -13.84
CA GLN A 89 2.06 9.06 -14.69
C GLN A 89 1.05 8.26 -13.90
N LYS A 90 -0.13 8.01 -14.49
CA LYS A 90 -1.11 7.08 -13.94
C LYS A 90 -0.65 5.64 -14.14
N ILE A 91 -0.49 4.89 -13.05
CA ILE A 91 0.00 3.51 -13.09
C ILE A 91 -0.95 2.61 -12.29
N PRO A 92 -1.48 1.52 -12.87
CA PRO A 92 -2.43 0.65 -12.18
C PRO A 92 -1.78 -0.19 -11.08
N THR A 93 -0.47 -0.49 -11.18
CA THR A 93 0.26 -1.26 -10.16
C THR A 93 1.71 -0.80 -10.04
N HIS A 94 2.27 -0.82 -8.84
CA HIS A 94 3.66 -0.46 -8.62
C HIS A 94 4.27 -1.18 -7.40
N ASN A 95 5.50 -1.66 -7.54
CA ASN A 95 6.22 -2.21 -6.39
C ASN A 95 6.65 -1.06 -5.48
N LEU A 96 6.32 -1.12 -4.19
CA LEU A 96 6.84 -0.16 -3.23
C LEU A 96 8.37 -0.18 -3.25
N ARG A 97 8.93 0.98 -3.57
CA ARG A 97 10.36 1.32 -3.53
C ARG A 97 10.48 2.64 -2.76
N ASN A 98 11.69 3.16 -2.59
CA ASN A 98 11.95 4.46 -1.94
C ASN A 98 11.46 5.66 -2.79
N ASN A 99 10.25 5.57 -3.34
CA ASN A 99 9.63 6.51 -4.25
C ASN A 99 8.30 6.99 -3.66
N ARG A 100 7.95 8.24 -3.95
CA ARG A 100 6.67 8.83 -3.55
C ARG A 100 5.57 8.38 -4.51
N ILE A 101 4.42 8.03 -3.98
CA ILE A 101 3.20 7.67 -4.71
C ILE A 101 2.11 8.66 -4.31
N LEU A 102 1.31 9.13 -5.26
CA LEU A 102 0.15 9.98 -5.03
C LEU A 102 -1.14 9.18 -5.27
N ILE A 103 -2.12 9.40 -4.39
CA ILE A 103 -3.43 8.72 -4.31
C ILE A 103 -4.51 9.80 -4.15
#